data_AF-A0A6I9PAJ6-F1
#
_entry.id   AF-A0A6I9PAJ6-F1
#
_cell.length_a   1.000
_cell.length_b   1.000
_cell.length_c   1.000
_cell.angle_alpha   90.00
_cell.angle_beta   90.00
_cell.angle_gamma   90.00
#
_symmetry.space_group_name_H-M   'P 1'
#
loop_
_entity.id
_entity.type
_entity.pdbx_description
1 polymer ?
#
loop_
_entity_poly.entity_id
_entity_poly.type
_entity_poly.pdbx_seq_one_letter_code
_entity_poly.pdbx_strand_id
1 'polypeptide(L)'
;MDSSSMDSGLSLVSFWSLLACSLQLLAAVMLTHRCGGRGLGPDRWVVLWLFYDVIVHLTLEGPFVYMSVGGRTVETSEGPLAELWKEYGKADRRWLTSDPNIVSIEILTVVLDSLLGVGLIYAVLQDQFYR
;
A
#
# COMPACT_ATOMS: atom_id res chain seq x y z
N MET A 1 -39.64 -13.41 5.44
CA MET A 1 -38.93 -14.69 5.36
C MET A 1 -37.55 -14.35 4.89
N ASP A 2 -36.62 -14.39 5.84
CA ASP A 2 -35.27 -13.86 5.74
C ASP A 2 -34.51 -14.46 4.57
N SER A 3 -34.15 -13.62 3.61
CA SER A 3 -32.93 -13.83 2.85
C SER A 3 -31.77 -13.48 3.78
N SER A 4 -31.48 -14.37 4.72
CA SER A 4 -30.19 -14.44 5.39
C SER A 4 -29.15 -14.72 4.30
N SER A 5 -28.74 -13.66 3.61
CA SER A 5 -27.69 -13.64 2.63
C SER A 5 -26.44 -14.13 3.32
N MET A 6 -26.09 -15.38 3.02
CA MET A 6 -24.87 -16.08 3.37
C MET A 6 -23.77 -15.13 3.88
N ASP A 7 -23.61 -15.09 5.21
CA ASP A 7 -22.41 -14.58 5.86
C ASP A 7 -21.23 -15.41 5.33
N SER A 8 -20.70 -14.96 4.21
CA SER A 8 -19.51 -15.53 3.59
C SER A 8 -18.35 -14.99 4.41
N GLY A 9 -17.64 -15.86 5.12
CA GLY A 9 -16.56 -15.49 6.05
C GLY A 9 -15.42 -14.64 5.47
N LEU A 10 -15.42 -14.40 4.15
CA LEU A 10 -14.72 -13.29 3.50
C LEU A 10 -15.71 -12.49 2.64
N SER A 11 -15.75 -11.17 2.82
CA SER A 11 -16.44 -10.29 1.86
C SER A 11 -15.75 -10.35 0.49
N LEU A 12 -16.50 -10.14 -0.59
CA LEU A 12 -15.95 -10.09 -1.94
C LEU A 12 -14.85 -9.03 -2.07
N VAL A 13 -15.00 -7.91 -1.35
CA VAL A 13 -14.01 -6.84 -1.27
C VAL A 13 -12.72 -7.33 -0.63
N SER A 14 -12.79 -8.09 0.47
CA SER A 14 -11.61 -8.68 1.10
C SER A 14 -10.86 -9.63 0.16
N PHE A 15 -11.58 -10.44 -0.62
CA PHE A 15 -10.95 -11.31 -1.62
C PHE A 15 -10.19 -10.52 -2.68
N TRP A 16 -10.81 -9.49 -3.27
CA TRP A 16 -10.16 -8.62 -4.25
C TRP A 16 -9.00 -7.83 -3.65
N SER A 17 -9.12 -7.41 -2.40
CA SER A 17 -8.05 -6.71 -1.67
C SER A 17 -6.84 -7.62 -1.46
N LEU A 18 -7.05 -8.88 -1.06
CA LEU A 18 -5.97 -9.87 -0.93
C LEU A 18 -5.31 -10.19 -2.27
N LEU A 19 -6.09 -10.28 -3.35
CA LEU A 19 -5.54 -10.44 -4.69
C LEU A 19 -4.67 -9.24 -5.09
N ALA A 20 -5.14 -8.01 -4.83
CA ALA A 20 -4.37 -6.79 -5.09
C ALA A 20 -3.05 -6.78 -4.30
N CYS A 21 -3.06 -7.11 -3.01
CA CYS A 21 -1.85 -7.23 -2.19
C CYS A 21 -0.88 -8.30 -2.73
N SER A 22 -1.42 -9.43 -3.18
CA SER A 22 -0.63 -10.52 -3.78
C SER A 22 0.04 -10.08 -5.09
N LEU A 23 -0.67 -9.30 -5.91
CA LEU A 23 -0.13 -8.73 -7.15
C LEU A 23 0.93 -7.66 -6.90
N GLN A 24 0.77 -6.81 -5.88
CA GLN A 24 1.79 -5.85 -5.46
C GLN A 24 3.07 -6.57 -5.00
N LEU A 25 2.92 -7.61 -4.18
CA LEU A 25 4.06 -8.43 -3.74
C LEU A 25 4.74 -9.12 -4.93
N LEU A 26 3.97 -9.68 -5.86
CA LEU A 26 4.52 -10.28 -7.08
C LEU A 26 5.29 -9.24 -7.92
N ALA A 27 4.76 -8.03 -8.07
CA ALA A 27 5.45 -6.94 -8.77
C ALA A 27 6.77 -6.58 -8.08
N ALA A 28 6.79 -6.46 -6.75
CA ALA A 28 8.00 -6.22 -5.97
C ALA A 28 9.04 -7.34 -6.15
N VAL A 29 8.61 -8.61 -6.14
CA VAL A 29 9.46 -9.77 -6.44
C VAL A 29 10.03 -9.67 -7.84
N MET A 30 9.21 -9.41 -8.86
CA MET A 30 9.66 -9.28 -10.24
C MET A 30 10.68 -8.14 -10.39
N LEU A 31 10.43 -6.97 -9.79
CA LEU A 31 11.36 -5.84 -9.80
C LEU A 31 12.69 -6.20 -9.13
N THR A 32 12.65 -6.81 -7.95
CA THR A 32 13.84 -7.27 -7.23
C THR A 32 14.65 -8.26 -8.07
N HIS A 33 13.98 -9.20 -8.74
CA HIS A 33 14.63 -10.16 -9.64
C HIS A 33 15.24 -9.49 -10.88
N ARG A 34 14.62 -8.45 -11.43
CA ARG A 34 15.12 -7.72 -12.61
C ARG A 34 16.27 -6.77 -12.29
N CYS A 35 16.23 -6.14 -11.13
CA CYS A 35 17.26 -5.22 -10.64
C CYS A 35 18.40 -5.94 -9.92
N GLY A 36 18.24 -7.21 -9.58
CA GLY A 36 19.21 -8.01 -8.83
C GLY A 36 20.52 -8.27 -9.56
N GLY A 37 21.50 -7.39 -9.36
CA GLY A 37 22.91 -7.67 -9.63
C GLY A 37 23.59 -8.34 -8.42
N ARG A 38 24.31 -9.45 -8.67
CA ARG A 38 25.32 -10.23 -7.89
C ARG A 38 25.30 -10.35 -6.34
N GLY A 39 24.50 -9.61 -5.58
CA GLY A 39 24.42 -9.72 -4.12
C GLY A 39 23.66 -10.96 -3.67
N LEU A 40 24.37 -12.02 -3.28
CA LEU A 40 23.80 -13.14 -2.53
C LEU A 40 23.86 -12.81 -1.04
N GLY A 41 22.81 -12.17 -0.48
CA GLY A 41 22.75 -11.84 0.94
C GLY A 41 21.41 -11.24 1.43
N PRO A 42 21.35 -10.83 2.72
CA PRO A 42 20.21 -10.12 3.34
C PRO A 42 19.70 -8.92 2.53
N ASP A 43 20.60 -8.25 1.80
CA ASP A 43 20.31 -7.12 0.91
C ASP A 43 19.18 -7.40 -0.08
N ARG A 44 19.04 -8.65 -0.55
CA ARG A 44 17.94 -9.02 -1.45
C ARG A 44 16.57 -8.93 -0.79
N TRP A 45 16.48 -9.30 0.49
CA TRP A 45 15.25 -9.19 1.26
C TRP A 45 14.93 -7.73 1.60
N VAL A 46 15.96 -6.93 1.87
CA VAL A 46 15.83 -5.48 2.07
C VAL A 46 15.31 -4.81 0.80
N VAL A 47 15.90 -5.09 -0.37
CA VAL A 47 15.43 -4.53 -1.65
C VAL A 47 14.00 -4.98 -1.97
N LEU A 48 13.65 -6.24 -1.72
CA LEU A 48 12.28 -6.72 -1.88
C LEU A 48 11.29 -5.96 -0.98
N TRP A 49 11.64 -5.82 0.30
CA TRP A 49 10.84 -5.07 1.25
C TRP A 49 10.64 -3.63 0.78
N LEU A 50 11.72 -2.92 0.42
CA LEU A 50 11.66 -1.54 -0.06
C LEU A 50 10.83 -1.39 -1.34
N PHE A 51 10.93 -2.31 -2.30
CA PHE A 51 10.08 -2.27 -3.49
C PHE A 51 8.60 -2.45 -3.13
N TYR A 52 8.29 -3.39 -2.24
CA TYR A 52 6.91 -3.63 -1.80
C TYR A 52 6.35 -2.42 -1.05
N ASP A 53 7.13 -1.84 -0.14
CA ASP A 53 6.83 -0.65 0.63
C ASP A 53 6.50 0.55 -0.27
N VAL A 54 7.38 0.89 -1.22
CA VAL A 54 7.15 1.95 -2.22
C VAL A 54 5.90 1.68 -3.06
N ILE A 55 5.67 0.42 -3.48
CA ILE A 55 4.46 0.08 -4.26
C ILE A 55 3.21 0.32 -3.42
N VAL A 56 3.18 -0.10 -2.15
CA VAL A 56 2.03 0.09 -1.26
C VAL A 56 1.74 1.57 -1.02
N HIS A 57 2.77 2.36 -0.69
CA HIS A 57 2.63 3.81 -0.51
C HIS A 57 2.02 4.47 -1.75
N LEU A 58 2.50 4.14 -2.95
CA LEU A 58 2.01 4.79 -4.17
C LEU A 58 0.64 4.28 -4.64
N THR A 59 0.30 3.01 -4.40
CA THR A 59 -0.89 2.38 -5.00
C THR A 59 -2.06 2.17 -4.03
N LEU A 60 -1.85 2.25 -2.70
CA LEU A 60 -2.92 2.22 -1.70
C LEU A 60 -3.02 3.52 -0.91
N GLU A 61 -1.91 3.97 -0.31
CA GLU A 61 -1.90 5.16 0.54
C GLU A 61 -2.05 6.46 -0.27
N GLY A 62 -1.42 6.56 -1.44
CA GLY A 62 -1.57 7.71 -2.35
C GLY A 62 -3.02 7.96 -2.75
N PRO A 63 -3.76 6.94 -3.22
CA PRO A 63 -5.20 7.05 -3.44
C PRO A 63 -6.00 7.38 -2.18
N PHE A 64 -5.65 6.82 -1.02
CA PHE A 64 -6.27 7.21 0.25
C PHE A 64 -6.12 8.71 0.53
N VAL A 65 -4.91 9.23 0.43
CA VAL A 65 -4.63 10.67 0.58
C VAL A 65 -5.45 11.48 -0.41
N TYR A 66 -5.49 11.07 -1.68
CA TYR A 66 -6.28 11.75 -2.71
C TYR A 66 -7.78 11.79 -2.35
N MET A 67 -8.34 10.70 -1.84
CA MET A 67 -9.74 10.61 -1.40
C MET A 67 -10.03 11.33 -0.08
N SER A 68 -8.99 11.69 0.68
CA SER A 68 -9.11 12.27 2.03
C SER A 68 -8.76 13.76 2.12
N VAL A 69 -8.36 14.40 1.02
CA VAL A 69 -8.00 15.82 0.96
C VAL A 69 -9.04 16.67 0.22
N GLY A 70 -9.12 17.95 0.55
CA GLY A 70 -10.02 18.91 -0.12
C GLY A 70 -11.50 18.77 0.27
N GLY A 71 -11.77 18.32 1.50
CA GLY A 71 -13.14 18.10 2.01
C GLY A 71 -13.79 16.79 1.55
N ARG A 72 -13.06 15.96 0.82
CA ARG A 72 -13.48 14.59 0.46
C ARG A 72 -13.21 13.63 1.62
N THR A 73 -13.95 12.53 1.62
CA THR A 73 -13.76 11.42 2.56
C THR A 73 -13.84 10.10 1.81
N VAL A 74 -13.17 9.06 2.31
CA VAL A 74 -13.29 7.70 1.77
C VAL A 74 -14.72 7.19 1.85
N GLU A 75 -15.46 7.54 2.92
CA GLU A 75 -16.85 7.13 3.13
C GLU A 75 -17.77 7.55 1.96
N THR A 76 -17.54 8.75 1.41
CA THR A 76 -18.32 9.31 0.29
C THR A 76 -17.74 9.00 -1.08
N SER A 77 -16.57 8.37 -1.12
CA SER A 77 -15.89 8.04 -2.37
C SER A 77 -16.40 6.72 -2.95
N GLU A 78 -16.37 6.59 -4.27
CA GLU A 78 -16.79 5.39 -4.99
C GLU A 78 -15.62 4.77 -5.77
N GLY A 79 -15.72 3.48 -6.05
CA GLY A 79 -14.76 2.73 -6.85
C GLY A 79 -13.94 1.71 -6.07
N PRO A 80 -13.14 0.88 -6.75
CA PRO A 80 -12.51 -0.30 -6.13
C PRO A 80 -11.62 0.02 -4.93
N LEU A 81 -10.83 1.10 -5.01
CA LEU A 81 -9.95 1.53 -3.92
C LEU A 81 -10.73 2.15 -2.75
N ALA A 82 -11.82 2.86 -3.04
CA ALA A 82 -12.70 3.39 -1.99
C ALA A 82 -13.37 2.23 -1.24
N GLU A 83 -13.86 1.21 -1.94
CA GLU A 83 -14.44 0.02 -1.33
C GLU A 83 -13.41 -0.77 -0.50
N LEU A 84 -12.17 -0.91 -1.00
CA LEU A 84 -11.06 -1.51 -0.24
C LEU A 84 -10.82 -0.76 1.07
N TRP A 85 -10.72 0.58 1.02
CA TRP A 85 -10.52 1.39 2.22
C TRP A 85 -11.74 1.43 3.14
N LYS A 86 -12.96 1.28 2.60
CA LYS A 86 -14.18 1.08 3.40
C LYS A 86 -14.15 -0.25 4.15
N GLU A 87 -13.70 -1.31 3.49
CA GLU A 87 -13.49 -2.62 4.11
C GLU A 87 -12.45 -2.53 5.23
N TYR A 88 -11.31 -1.86 4.96
CA TYR A 88 -10.28 -1.61 5.97
C TYR A 88 -10.81 -0.76 7.13
N GLY A 89 -11.62 0.26 6.84
CA GLY A 89 -12.22 1.15 7.85
C GLY A 89 -13.24 0.49 8.76
N LYS A 90 -13.66 -0.76 8.48
CA LYS A 90 -14.39 -1.60 9.45
C LYS A 90 -13.52 -1.92 10.68
N ALA A 91 -12.20 -2.01 10.50
CA ALA A 91 -11.25 -2.21 11.60
C ALA A 91 -10.90 -0.90 12.32
N ASP A 92 -10.80 0.22 11.59
CA ASP A 92 -10.60 1.55 12.17
C ASP A 92 -11.33 2.64 11.35
N ARG A 93 -12.42 3.15 11.93
CA ARG A 93 -13.31 4.14 11.28
C ARG A 93 -12.62 5.45 10.91
N ARG A 94 -11.48 5.80 11.52
CA ARG A 94 -10.78 7.06 11.23
C ARG A 94 -10.28 7.13 9.79
N TRP A 95 -10.00 5.98 9.17
CA TRP A 95 -9.67 5.86 7.76
C TRP A 95 -10.84 6.20 6.83
N LEU A 96 -12.07 6.26 7.34
CA LEU A 96 -13.23 6.69 6.56
C LEU A 96 -13.41 8.21 6.56
N THR A 97 -12.96 8.89 7.63
CA THR A 97 -13.38 10.26 7.95
C THR A 97 -12.28 11.32 7.83
N SER A 98 -11.27 11.12 6.97
CA SER A 98 -10.19 12.10 6.74
C SER A 98 -9.56 12.64 8.03
N ASP A 99 -9.25 11.76 8.99
CA ASP A 99 -8.63 12.15 10.26
C ASP A 99 -7.31 12.92 10.01
N PRO A 100 -7.14 14.15 10.55
CA PRO A 100 -5.99 14.97 10.23
C PRO A 100 -4.64 14.36 10.59
N ASN A 101 -4.55 13.53 11.63
CA ASN A 101 -3.28 12.91 12.01
C ASN A 101 -2.91 11.79 11.03
N ILE A 102 -3.90 10.95 10.66
CA ILE A 102 -3.72 9.90 9.67
C ILE A 102 -3.38 10.52 8.31
N VAL A 103 -4.18 11.47 7.83
CA VAL A 103 -3.92 12.09 6.53
C VAL A 103 -2.56 12.81 6.49
N SER A 104 -2.16 13.45 7.59
CA SER A 104 -0.84 14.12 7.66
C SER A 104 0.31 13.14 7.58
N ILE A 105 0.26 12.01 8.30
CA ILE A 105 1.34 11.03 8.25
C ILE A 105 1.38 10.33 6.89
N GLU A 106 0.22 10.03 6.30
CA GLU A 106 0.14 9.36 5.00
C GLU A 106 0.63 10.27 3.86
N ILE A 107 0.42 11.59 3.94
CA ILE A 107 1.08 12.53 3.00
C ILE A 107 2.60 12.43 3.11
N LEU A 108 3.14 12.32 4.33
CA LEU A 108 4.57 12.19 4.54
C LEU A 108 5.09 10.85 4.01
N THR A 109 4.42 9.73 4.28
CA THR A 109 4.85 8.40 3.83
C THR A 109 4.77 8.25 2.30
N VAL A 110 3.66 8.70 1.70
CA VAL A 110 3.47 8.68 0.24
C VAL A 110 4.52 9.49 -0.51
N VAL A 111 5.00 10.60 0.05
CA VAL A 111 5.97 11.46 -0.61
C VAL A 111 7.39 11.17 -0.15
N LEU A 112 7.69 11.39 1.13
CA LEU A 112 9.04 11.30 1.67
C LEU A 112 9.52 9.86 1.73
N ASP A 113 8.74 8.95 2.33
CA ASP A 113 9.18 7.56 2.49
C ASP A 113 9.26 6.85 1.14
N SER A 114 8.37 7.15 0.19
CA SER A 114 8.50 6.64 -1.18
C SER A 114 9.77 7.13 -1.88
N LEU A 115 10.12 8.41 -1.77
CA LEU A 115 11.35 8.96 -2.36
C LEU A 115 12.60 8.37 -1.69
N LEU A 116 12.60 8.26 -0.36
CA LEU A 116 13.67 7.66 0.41
C LEU A 116 13.81 6.17 0.10
N GLY A 117 12.70 5.43 -0.02
CA GLY A 117 12.67 4.02 -0.37
C GLY A 117 13.29 3.76 -1.75
N VAL A 118 12.96 4.56 -2.76
CA VAL A 118 13.62 4.51 -4.07
C VAL A 118 15.11 4.85 -3.97
N GLY A 119 15.46 5.87 -3.18
CA GLY A 119 16.86 6.24 -2.91
C GLY A 119 17.67 5.12 -2.25
N LEU A 120 17.09 4.42 -1.29
CA LEU A 120 17.70 3.28 -0.59
C LEU A 120 17.82 2.06 -1.49
N ILE A 121 16.81 1.77 -2.33
CA ILE A 121 16.92 0.73 -3.36
C ILE A 121 18.13 1.01 -4.25
N TYR A 122 18.28 2.25 -4.73
CA TYR A 122 19.44 2.65 -5.51
C TYR A 122 20.75 2.49 -4.73
N ALA A 123 20.78 2.94 -3.47
CA ALA A 123 21.97 2.88 -2.61
C ALA A 123 22.44 1.43 -2.38
N VAL A 124 21.51 0.52 -2.09
CA VAL A 124 21.81 -0.91 -1.87
C VAL A 124 22.28 -1.55 -3.16
N LEU A 125 21.63 -1.29 -4.30
CA LEU A 125 22.00 -1.86 -5.60
C LEU A 125 23.37 -1.38 -6.10
N GLN A 126 23.80 -0.19 -5.68
CA GLN A 126 25.08 0.42 -6.06
C GLN A 126 26.14 0.36 -4.95
N ASP A 127 25.93 -0.43 -3.89
CA ASP A 127 26.89 -0.64 -2.79
C ASP A 127 27.37 0.69 -2.15
N GLN A 128 26.46 1.68 -2.04
CA GLN A 128 26.78 3.00 -1.50
C GLN A 128 27.01 2.96 0.01
N PHE A 129 27.81 3.88 0.55
CA PHE A 129 28.17 3.90 1.97
C PHE A 129 26.99 4.17 2.92
N TYR A 130 25.92 4.81 2.41
CA TYR A 130 24.72 5.20 3.16
C TYR A 130 23.55 4.22 2.96
N ARG A 131 23.84 3.00 2.48
CA ARG A 131 22.86 1.90 2.39
C ARG A 131 22.42 1.40 3.76
#